data_AF-A0A944C8X8-F1
#
_entry.id   AF-A0A944C8X8-F1
#
_cell.length_a   1.000
_cell.length_b   1.000
_cell.length_c   1.000
_cell.angle_alpha   90.00
_cell.angle_beta   90.00
_cell.angle_gamma   90.00
#
_symmetry.space_group_name_H-M   'P 1'
#
loop_
_entity.id
_entity.type
_entity.pdbx_description
1 polymer ?
#
loop_
_entity_poly.entity_id
_entity_poly.type
_entity_poly.pdbx_seq_one_letter_code
_entity_poly.pdbx_strand_id
1 'polypeptide(L)'
;LGTQMIAKGLDFPDVPVVGVINADTVLKLPDFRSPERTYQLLEQVSGRAGRGDKPGRVFVQTYCPQHPAIRAAALHDRRLLLDCELPARRELGYPPFTRLGNIVVWGREEGPVSTLATRIALALSSALESTAGRWKLLGPAPCALYRLKGDYRWHVLVKAPALADIGAVGGPVIAKLGRHDGVKLSVDIDPGNLL
;
A
#
# COMPACT_ATOMS: atom_id res chain seq x y z
N LEU A 1 9.10 24.95 -0.72
CA LEU A 1 8.17 24.06 -1.47
C LEU A 1 8.84 22.71 -1.64
N GLY A 2 8.42 21.69 -0.90
CA GLY A 2 8.89 20.31 -1.07
C GLY A 2 7.84 19.53 -1.85
N THR A 3 8.16 19.08 -3.06
CA THR A 3 7.25 18.33 -3.95
C THR A 3 7.30 16.82 -3.75
N GLN A 4 8.24 16.36 -2.93
CA GLN A 4 8.24 15.01 -2.38
C GLN A 4 8.36 15.11 -0.86
N MET A 5 8.01 14.01 -0.23
CA MET A 5 8.20 13.61 1.16
C MET A 5 9.69 13.68 1.59
N ILE A 6 10.36 14.80 1.30
CA ILE A 6 11.70 15.15 1.72
C ILE A 6 11.52 15.67 3.13
N ALA A 7 11.83 14.83 4.12
CA ALA A 7 12.67 15.23 5.24
C ALA A 7 12.84 14.14 6.31
N LYS A 8 13.22 12.91 5.96
CA LYS A 8 14.08 12.19 6.92
C LYS A 8 15.42 12.93 6.92
N GLY A 9 15.77 13.59 8.03
CA GLY A 9 17.10 14.20 8.23
C GLY A 9 17.25 15.70 7.96
N LEU A 10 16.19 16.41 7.57
CA LEU A 10 16.17 17.88 7.58
C LEU A 10 15.35 18.34 8.80
N ASP A 11 16.05 18.65 9.88
CA ASP A 11 15.48 19.33 11.05
C ASP A 11 15.45 20.82 10.73
N PHE A 12 14.27 21.44 10.82
CA PHE A 12 14.13 22.88 10.64
C PHE A 12 13.70 23.47 12.00
N PRO A 13 14.67 23.84 12.85
CA PRO A 13 14.41 24.15 14.26
C PRO A 13 13.52 25.38 14.51
N ASP A 14 13.16 26.16 13.48
CA ASP A 14 12.41 27.41 13.65
C ASP A 14 11.24 27.55 12.67
N VAL A 15 10.49 26.48 12.39
CA VAL A 15 9.30 26.59 11.52
C VAL A 15 8.04 26.81 12.37
N PRO A 16 7.53 28.05 12.49
CA PRO A 16 6.33 28.35 13.27
C PRO A 16 5.04 27.91 12.58
N VAL A 17 5.07 27.74 11.25
CA VAL A 17 3.88 27.41 10.45
C VAL A 17 4.23 26.37 9.41
N VAL A 18 3.44 25.30 9.35
CA VAL A 18 3.51 24.30 8.29
C VAL A 18 2.17 24.20 7.58
N GLY A 19 2.20 24.20 6.25
CA GLY A 19 1.03 23.98 5.40
C GLY A 19 1.14 22.65 4.66
N VAL A 20 0.16 21.78 4.86
CA VAL A 20 -0.04 20.58 4.02
C VAL A 20 -1.09 20.91 2.96
N ILE A 21 -0.63 21.04 1.73
CA ILE A 21 -1.49 21.34 0.59
C ILE A 21 -1.94 20.03 -0.06
N ASN A 22 -3.25 19.92 -0.30
CA ASN A 22 -3.88 18.80 -1.00
C ASN A 22 -3.63 17.41 -0.36
N ALA A 23 -4.04 17.26 0.89
CA ALA A 23 -3.95 15.98 1.61
C ALA A 23 -4.76 14.85 0.93
N ASP A 24 -5.73 15.19 0.09
CA ASP A 24 -6.55 14.24 -0.67
C ASP A 24 -5.73 13.38 -1.63
N THR A 25 -4.57 13.86 -2.09
CA THR A 25 -3.71 13.13 -3.04
C THR A 25 -3.35 11.76 -2.51
N VAL A 26 -2.92 11.66 -1.24
CA VAL A 26 -2.55 10.39 -0.61
C VAL A 26 -3.80 9.64 -0.17
N LEU A 27 -4.78 10.36 0.36
CA LEU A 27 -6.01 9.78 0.89
C LEU A 27 -6.81 8.99 -0.18
N LYS A 28 -6.79 9.47 -1.42
CA LYS A 28 -7.56 8.90 -2.54
C LYS A 28 -6.77 7.92 -3.39
N LEU A 29 -5.55 7.57 -2.99
CA LEU A 29 -4.82 6.50 -3.67
C LEU A 29 -5.61 5.17 -3.52
N PRO A 30 -5.69 4.34 -4.57
CA PRO A 30 -6.37 3.05 -4.55
C PRO A 30 -5.53 1.99 -3.78
N ASP A 31 -5.22 2.28 -2.53
CA ASP A 31 -4.43 1.45 -1.62
C ASP A 31 -5.16 1.35 -0.27
N PHE A 32 -5.18 0.15 0.31
CA PHE A 32 -5.92 -0.11 1.55
C PHE A 32 -5.34 0.62 2.77
N ARG A 33 -4.06 1.07 2.69
CA ARG A 33 -3.38 1.84 3.73
C ARG A 33 -3.37 3.34 3.46
N SER A 34 -4.01 3.83 2.40
CA SER A 34 -4.07 5.26 2.07
C SER A 34 -4.49 6.16 3.26
N PRO A 35 -5.52 5.82 4.06
CA PRO A 35 -5.91 6.69 5.16
C PRO A 35 -4.94 6.62 6.35
N GLU A 36 -4.45 5.44 6.74
CA GLU A 36 -3.35 5.29 7.69
C GLU A 36 -2.10 6.10 7.29
N ARG A 37 -1.69 6.01 6.03
CA ARG A 37 -0.55 6.77 5.50
C ARG A 37 -0.80 8.27 5.54
N THR A 38 -2.00 8.70 5.20
CA THR A 38 -2.39 10.12 5.29
C THR A 38 -2.27 10.62 6.72
N TYR A 39 -2.81 9.87 7.70
CA TYR A 39 -2.68 10.19 9.11
C TYR A 39 -1.21 10.28 9.55
N GLN A 40 -0.38 9.27 9.25
CA GLN A 40 1.04 9.26 9.60
C GLN A 40 1.81 10.44 9.01
N LEU A 41 1.52 10.81 7.76
CA LEU A 41 2.13 11.97 7.12
C LEU A 41 1.73 13.27 7.82
N LEU A 42 0.45 13.45 8.13
CA LEU A 42 -0.02 14.64 8.82
C LEU A 42 0.59 14.75 10.22
N GLU A 43 0.63 13.66 11.00
CA GLU A 43 1.29 13.63 12.32
C GLU A 43 2.79 13.97 12.22
N GLN A 44 3.49 13.37 11.26
CA GLN A 44 4.92 13.62 11.07
C GLN A 44 5.19 15.08 10.70
N VAL A 45 4.33 15.67 9.88
CA VAL A 45 4.44 17.08 9.48
C VAL A 45 4.11 17.98 10.67
N SER A 46 3.09 17.64 11.45
CA SER A 46 2.72 18.39 12.64
C SER A 46 3.82 18.40 13.70
N GLY A 47 4.49 17.27 13.93
CA GLY A 47 5.59 17.15 14.90
C GLY A 47 6.88 17.92 14.53
N ARG A 48 6.91 18.61 13.39
CA ARG A 48 8.00 19.52 12.98
C ARG A 48 7.67 20.97 13.28
N ALA A 49 6.39 21.34 13.39
CA ALA A 49 6.02 22.70 13.74
C ALA A 49 6.25 22.92 15.23
N GLY A 50 6.84 24.06 15.60
CA GLY A 50 6.95 24.46 17.01
C GLY A 50 7.97 23.67 17.86
N ARG A 51 9.06 23.19 17.25
CA ARG A 51 10.23 22.68 18.01
C ARG A 51 11.05 23.84 18.59
N GLY A 52 10.47 24.56 19.55
CA GLY A 52 11.08 25.70 20.24
C GLY A 52 10.09 26.37 21.18
N ASP A 53 10.39 27.58 21.67
CA ASP A 53 9.55 28.30 22.64
C ASP A 53 8.25 28.88 22.04
N LYS A 54 8.05 28.77 20.73
CA LYS A 54 6.90 29.35 20.01
C LYS A 54 5.89 28.27 19.60
N PRO A 55 4.57 28.51 19.80
CA PRO A 55 3.55 27.56 19.38
C PRO A 55 3.57 27.40 17.84
N GLY A 56 3.77 26.17 17.39
CA GLY A 56 3.66 25.81 15.98
C GLY A 56 2.21 25.76 15.52
N ARG A 57 1.93 26.16 14.28
CA ARG A 57 0.62 26.03 13.65
C ARG A 57 0.72 25.15 12.41
N VAL A 58 -0.25 24.26 12.24
CA VAL A 58 -0.33 23.37 11.07
C VAL A 58 -1.66 23.61 10.37
N PHE A 59 -1.60 23.88 9.07
CA PHE A 59 -2.78 24.04 8.24
C PHE A 59 -2.85 22.89 7.26
N VAL A 60 -3.99 22.20 7.23
CA VAL A 60 -4.23 21.09 6.31
C VAL A 60 -5.32 21.49 5.34
N GLN A 61 -4.98 21.55 4.06
CA GLN A 61 -5.96 21.75 3.00
C GLN A 61 -6.47 20.40 2.51
N THR A 62 -7.77 20.17 2.64
CA THR A 62 -8.44 18.99 2.09
C THR A 62 -9.88 19.26 1.67
N TYR A 63 -10.35 18.50 0.69
CA TYR A 63 -11.76 18.41 0.29
C TYR A 63 -12.58 17.45 1.18
N CYS A 64 -11.92 16.62 2.01
CA CYS A 64 -12.57 15.64 2.87
C CYS A 64 -12.27 15.88 4.36
N PRO A 65 -12.59 17.07 4.93
CA PRO A 65 -12.20 17.41 6.30
C PRO A 65 -12.87 16.52 7.37
N GLN A 66 -13.99 15.87 7.05
CA GLN A 66 -14.67 14.93 7.94
C GLN A 66 -14.09 13.50 7.91
N HIS A 67 -13.15 13.20 7.00
CA HIS A 67 -12.57 11.86 6.89
C HIS A 67 -11.86 11.47 8.20
N PRO A 68 -12.03 10.23 8.72
CA PRO A 68 -11.43 9.79 9.99
C PRO A 68 -9.93 10.09 10.11
N ALA A 69 -9.13 9.80 9.07
CA ALA A 69 -7.69 10.11 9.05
C ALA A 69 -7.36 11.61 9.22
N ILE A 70 -8.15 12.51 8.61
CA ILE A 70 -7.95 13.95 8.75
C ILE A 70 -8.32 14.41 10.16
N ARG A 71 -9.47 13.96 10.66
CA ARG A 71 -9.94 14.29 12.01
C ARG A 71 -9.00 13.77 13.09
N ALA A 72 -8.52 12.54 12.95
CA ALA A 72 -7.55 11.93 13.83
C ALA A 72 -6.26 12.76 13.91
N ALA A 73 -5.73 13.21 12.76
CA ALA A 73 -4.54 14.04 12.72
C ALA A 73 -4.77 15.46 13.30
N ALA A 74 -5.94 16.05 13.03
CA ALA A 74 -6.27 17.39 13.53
C ALA A 74 -6.47 17.42 15.05
N LEU A 75 -6.95 16.31 15.63
CA LEU A 75 -7.20 16.17 17.07
C LEU A 75 -6.07 15.45 17.82
N HIS A 76 -5.02 15.02 17.11
CA HIS A 76 -3.97 14.14 17.64
C HIS A 76 -4.53 12.89 18.35
N ASP A 77 -5.66 12.38 17.87
CA ASP A 77 -6.34 11.21 18.42
C ASP A 77 -6.37 10.07 17.39
N ARG A 78 -5.36 9.20 17.50
CA ARG A 78 -5.23 8.00 16.67
C ARG A 78 -6.43 7.06 16.78
N ARG A 79 -7.17 7.05 17.89
CA ARG A 79 -8.28 6.11 18.10
C ARG A 79 -9.39 6.33 17.08
N LEU A 80 -9.67 7.59 16.74
CA LEU A 80 -10.64 7.95 15.70
C LEU A 80 -10.37 7.28 14.36
N LEU A 81 -9.10 7.09 14.00
CA LEU A 81 -8.72 6.36 12.79
C LEU A 81 -8.93 4.86 12.98
N LEU A 82 -8.41 4.30 14.07
CA LEU A 82 -8.40 2.85 14.31
C LEU A 82 -9.81 2.27 14.46
N ASP A 83 -10.70 2.99 15.14
CA ASP A 83 -12.08 2.58 15.39
C ASP A 83 -12.88 2.47 14.07
N CYS A 84 -12.51 3.27 13.05
CA CYS A 84 -13.09 3.17 11.71
C CYS A 84 -12.38 2.13 10.83
N GLU A 85 -11.03 2.09 10.83
CA GLU A 85 -10.28 1.25 9.90
C GLU A 85 -10.23 -0.23 10.29
N LEU A 86 -10.03 -0.56 11.57
CA LEU A 86 -9.82 -1.94 12.00
C LEU A 86 -11.02 -2.86 11.69
N PRO A 87 -12.29 -2.44 11.91
CA PRO A 87 -13.44 -3.24 11.51
C PRO A 87 -13.48 -3.51 10.00
N ALA A 88 -13.28 -2.47 9.19
CA ALA A 88 -13.26 -2.59 7.73
C ALA A 88 -12.14 -3.52 7.23
N ARG A 89 -10.94 -3.41 7.82
CA ARG A 89 -9.81 -4.30 7.48
C ARG A 89 -10.08 -5.74 7.87
N ARG A 90 -10.76 -5.99 9.00
CA ARG A 90 -11.15 -7.34 9.42
C ARG A 90 -12.15 -7.95 8.43
N GLU A 91 -13.19 -7.21 8.09
CA GLU A 91 -14.24 -7.66 7.19
C GLU A 91 -13.71 -7.93 5.77
N LEU A 92 -12.90 -7.03 5.24
CA LEU A 92 -12.33 -7.15 3.90
C LEU A 92 -11.10 -8.08 3.83
N GLY A 93 -10.63 -8.61 4.95
CA GLY A 93 -9.45 -9.46 5.04
C GLY A 93 -8.19 -8.72 4.59
N TYR A 94 -7.80 -7.69 5.33
CA TYR A 94 -6.54 -6.96 5.17
C TYR A 94 -5.70 -7.03 6.46
N PRO A 95 -4.39 -6.76 6.38
CA PRO A 95 -3.53 -6.68 7.56
C PRO A 95 -4.06 -5.68 8.60
N PRO A 96 -4.01 -6.00 9.91
CA PRO A 96 -3.22 -7.08 10.52
C PRO A 96 -3.92 -8.44 10.64
N PHE A 97 -5.16 -8.59 10.17
CA PHE A 97 -5.95 -9.82 10.36
C PHE A 97 -5.61 -10.94 9.36
N THR A 98 -4.92 -10.58 8.30
CA THR A 98 -4.47 -11.48 7.22
C THR A 98 -3.07 -11.08 6.78
N ARG A 99 -2.36 -12.01 6.14
CA ARG A 99 -1.11 -11.74 5.43
C ARG A 99 -1.36 -11.55 3.96
N LEU A 100 -0.51 -10.76 3.31
CA LEU A 100 -0.63 -10.46 1.88
C LEU A 100 0.62 -10.95 1.15
N GLY A 101 0.45 -11.51 -0.04
CA GLY A 101 1.53 -11.79 -0.98
C GLY A 101 1.20 -11.12 -2.30
N ASN A 102 1.97 -10.12 -2.72
CA ASN A 102 1.77 -9.44 -3.99
C ASN A 102 2.83 -9.86 -4.99
N ILE A 103 2.41 -10.48 -6.08
CA ILE A 103 3.31 -10.89 -7.16
C ILE A 103 3.11 -9.91 -8.30
N VAL A 104 4.12 -9.09 -8.56
CA VAL A 104 4.09 -8.07 -9.61
C VAL A 104 4.91 -8.55 -10.78
N VAL A 105 4.32 -8.44 -11.97
CA VAL A 105 4.91 -8.79 -13.26
C VAL A 105 4.96 -7.53 -14.11
N TRP A 106 6.11 -7.25 -14.72
CA TRP A 106 6.23 -6.07 -15.58
C TRP A 106 7.19 -6.25 -16.75
N GLY A 107 6.97 -5.49 -17.82
CA GLY A 107 7.75 -5.59 -19.05
C GLY A 107 7.34 -4.55 -20.09
N ARG A 108 8.09 -4.47 -21.19
CA ARG A 108 7.89 -3.48 -22.26
C ARG A 108 6.63 -3.73 -23.08
N GLU A 109 6.23 -4.99 -23.19
CA GLU A 109 5.09 -5.44 -23.96
C GLU A 109 4.01 -6.00 -23.03
N GLU A 110 2.77 -5.58 -23.23
CA GLU A 110 1.67 -6.00 -22.35
C GLU A 110 1.31 -7.48 -22.52
N GLY A 111 1.29 -8.00 -23.75
CA GLY A 111 0.88 -9.37 -24.05
C GLY A 111 1.66 -10.42 -23.24
N PRO A 112 3.01 -10.41 -23.27
CA PRO A 112 3.83 -11.29 -22.45
C PRO A 112 3.61 -11.12 -20.95
N VAL A 113 3.42 -9.88 -20.48
CA VAL A 113 3.22 -9.56 -19.06
C VAL A 113 1.89 -10.12 -18.53
N SER A 114 0.78 -9.87 -19.23
CA SER A 114 -0.54 -10.34 -18.84
C SER A 114 -0.65 -11.87 -18.96
N THR A 115 0.00 -12.46 -19.97
CA THR A 115 0.06 -13.91 -20.15
C THR A 115 0.78 -14.57 -18.97
N LEU A 116 1.93 -14.03 -18.56
CA LEU A 116 2.67 -14.55 -17.42
C LEU A 116 1.88 -14.38 -16.10
N ALA A 117 1.28 -13.21 -15.88
CA ALA A 117 0.44 -12.97 -14.70
C ALA A 117 -0.73 -13.96 -14.62
N THR A 118 -1.36 -14.27 -15.77
CA THR A 118 -2.43 -15.28 -15.84
C THR A 118 -1.94 -16.68 -15.53
N ARG A 119 -0.77 -17.08 -16.07
CA ARG A 119 -0.16 -18.38 -15.76
C ARG A 119 0.15 -18.51 -14.26
N ILE A 120 0.68 -17.45 -13.64
CA ILE A 120 0.94 -17.41 -12.20
C ILE A 120 -0.35 -17.59 -11.41
N ALA A 121 -1.40 -16.86 -11.76
CA ALA A 121 -2.68 -16.95 -11.06
C ALA A 121 -3.27 -18.36 -11.14
N LEU A 122 -3.25 -19.00 -12.31
CA LEU A 122 -3.72 -20.37 -12.48
C LEU A 122 -2.91 -21.37 -11.65
N ALA A 123 -1.59 -21.26 -11.66
CA ALA A 123 -0.72 -22.16 -10.91
C ALA A 123 -0.88 -21.98 -9.38
N LEU A 124 -1.05 -20.75 -8.91
CA LEU A 124 -1.36 -20.47 -7.50
C LEU A 124 -2.75 -20.97 -7.13
N SER A 125 -3.75 -20.77 -7.98
CA SER A 125 -5.11 -21.28 -7.74
C SER A 125 -5.08 -22.78 -7.48
N SER A 126 -4.40 -23.55 -8.35
CA SER A 126 -4.25 -24.99 -8.18
C SER A 126 -3.51 -25.37 -6.89
N ALA A 127 -2.43 -24.68 -6.55
CA ALA A 127 -1.70 -24.92 -5.30
C ALA A 127 -2.56 -24.63 -4.05
N LEU A 128 -3.49 -23.68 -4.15
CA LEU A 128 -4.33 -23.21 -3.05
C LEU A 128 -5.65 -24.01 -2.90
N GLU A 129 -6.00 -24.90 -3.84
CA GLU A 129 -7.22 -25.73 -3.75
C GLU A 129 -7.29 -26.53 -2.44
N SER A 130 -6.15 -27.06 -2.00
CA SER A 130 -6.02 -27.83 -0.74
C SER A 130 -6.25 -27.00 0.54
N THR A 131 -6.34 -25.67 0.44
CA THR A 131 -6.44 -24.80 1.61
C THR A 131 -7.87 -24.61 2.15
N ALA A 132 -8.85 -25.26 1.51
CA ALA A 132 -10.27 -25.20 1.86
C ALA A 132 -10.84 -23.76 1.90
N GLY A 133 -10.42 -22.91 0.95
CA GLY A 133 -10.93 -21.54 0.81
C GLY A 133 -10.44 -20.54 1.87
N ARG A 134 -9.51 -20.95 2.75
CA ARG A 134 -8.90 -20.04 3.74
C ARG A 134 -7.98 -18.99 3.12
N TRP A 135 -7.48 -19.28 1.92
CA TRP A 135 -6.68 -18.35 1.12
C TRP A 135 -7.54 -17.78 0.00
N LYS A 136 -7.34 -16.51 -0.32
CA LYS A 136 -8.02 -15.85 -1.45
C LYS A 136 -6.99 -15.39 -2.46
N LEU A 137 -7.25 -15.66 -3.73
CA LEU A 137 -6.48 -15.15 -4.86
C LEU A 137 -7.27 -14.03 -5.53
N LEU A 138 -6.63 -12.89 -5.75
CA LEU A 138 -7.19 -11.72 -6.42
C LEU A 138 -6.35 -11.38 -7.65
N GLY A 139 -7.01 -11.06 -8.75
CA GLY A 139 -6.37 -10.93 -10.05
C GLY A 139 -6.32 -12.26 -10.82
N PRO A 140 -5.53 -12.33 -11.90
CA PRO A 140 -4.54 -11.34 -12.35
C PRO A 140 -5.23 -10.05 -12.77
N ALA A 141 -4.63 -8.91 -12.44
CA ALA A 141 -5.17 -7.59 -12.82
C ALA A 141 -4.05 -6.60 -13.17
N PRO A 142 -4.33 -5.59 -14.00
CA PRO A 142 -3.47 -4.41 -14.13
C PRO A 142 -3.19 -3.78 -12.76
N CYS A 143 -1.94 -3.38 -12.51
CA CYS A 143 -1.63 -2.56 -11.33
C CYS A 143 -2.31 -1.19 -11.42
N ALA A 144 -2.58 -0.55 -10.28
CA ALA A 144 -3.15 0.81 -10.25
C ALA A 144 -2.31 1.81 -11.06
N LEU A 145 -0.98 1.70 -10.97
CA LEU A 145 -0.05 2.34 -11.90
C LEU A 145 0.23 1.39 -13.06
N TYR A 146 -0.72 1.36 -14.01
CA TYR A 146 -0.73 0.43 -15.13
C TYR A 146 0.53 0.50 -16.01
N ARG A 147 1.04 1.72 -16.27
CA ARG A 147 2.26 1.94 -17.03
C ARG A 147 3.22 2.85 -16.29
N LEU A 148 4.44 2.39 -16.05
CA LEU A 148 5.46 3.15 -15.33
C LEU A 148 6.80 3.05 -16.05
N LYS A 149 7.40 4.20 -16.38
CA LYS A 149 8.68 4.28 -17.12
C LYS A 149 8.71 3.45 -18.42
N GLY A 150 7.56 3.35 -19.08
CA GLY A 150 7.37 2.60 -20.32
C GLY A 150 6.99 1.13 -20.14
N ASP A 151 7.02 0.58 -18.93
CA ASP A 151 6.70 -0.82 -18.65
C ASP A 151 5.23 -0.98 -18.23
N TYR A 152 4.57 -2.00 -18.76
CA TYR A 152 3.24 -2.46 -18.34
C TYR A 152 3.36 -3.30 -17.08
N ARG A 153 2.45 -3.09 -16.12
CA ARG A 153 2.49 -3.74 -14.81
C ARG A 153 1.18 -4.46 -14.51
N TRP A 154 1.30 -5.75 -14.19
CA TRP A 154 0.21 -6.61 -13.74
C TRP A 154 0.58 -7.22 -12.40
N HIS A 155 -0.43 -7.58 -11.61
CA HIS A 155 -0.18 -8.28 -10.36
C HIS A 155 -1.21 -9.35 -10.05
N VAL A 156 -0.80 -10.25 -9.17
CA VAL A 156 -1.64 -11.26 -8.53
C VAL A 156 -1.47 -11.09 -7.04
N LEU A 157 -2.57 -10.88 -6.33
CA LEU A 157 -2.56 -10.67 -4.88
C LEU A 157 -3.14 -11.89 -4.17
N VAL A 158 -2.37 -12.43 -3.24
CA VAL A 158 -2.75 -13.54 -2.38
C VAL A 158 -3.08 -12.98 -1.00
N LYS A 159 -4.24 -13.35 -0.46
CA LYS A 159 -4.62 -13.12 0.95
C LYS A 159 -4.56 -14.44 1.67
N ALA A 160 -3.79 -14.49 2.76
CA ALA A 160 -3.59 -15.70 3.55
C ALA A 160 -3.98 -15.45 5.02
N PRO A 161 -4.32 -16.51 5.78
CA PRO A 161 -4.48 -16.40 7.23
C PRO A 161 -3.26 -15.78 7.91
N ALA A 162 -3.45 -15.12 9.05
CA ALA A 162 -2.39 -14.38 9.75
C ALA A 162 -1.14 -15.22 10.09
N LEU A 163 -1.31 -16.53 10.32
CA LEU A 163 -0.23 -17.46 10.66
C LEU A 163 0.29 -18.28 9.48
N ALA A 164 -0.18 -17.99 8.27
CA ALA A 164 0.18 -18.76 7.09
C ALA A 164 1.58 -18.39 6.57
N ASP A 165 2.26 -19.38 5.98
CA ASP A 165 3.51 -19.19 5.27
C ASP A 165 3.26 -19.07 3.75
N ILE A 166 3.20 -17.82 3.29
CA ILE A 166 3.02 -17.49 1.86
C ILE A 166 4.22 -17.95 1.04
N GLY A 167 5.44 -17.90 1.60
CA GLY A 167 6.65 -18.29 0.89
C GLY A 167 6.70 -19.79 0.61
N ALA A 168 6.26 -20.61 1.57
CA ALA A 168 6.21 -22.07 1.40
C ALA A 168 5.26 -22.51 0.27
N VAL A 169 4.16 -21.77 0.05
CA VAL A 169 3.19 -22.07 -1.03
C VAL A 169 3.59 -21.43 -2.36
N GLY A 170 3.95 -20.15 -2.33
CA GLY A 170 4.27 -19.38 -3.54
C GLY A 170 5.64 -19.72 -4.14
N GLY A 171 6.64 -19.99 -3.31
CA GLY A 171 8.02 -20.25 -3.73
C GLY A 171 8.14 -21.39 -4.75
N PRO A 172 7.59 -22.59 -4.48
CA PRO A 172 7.61 -23.70 -5.44
C PRO A 172 6.90 -23.39 -6.76
N VAL A 173 5.82 -22.61 -6.71
CA VAL A 173 5.07 -22.20 -7.92
C VAL A 173 5.93 -21.28 -8.78
N ILE A 174 6.55 -20.27 -8.18
CA ILE A 174 7.42 -19.33 -8.90
C ILE A 174 8.67 -20.02 -9.44
N ALA A 175 9.29 -20.93 -8.67
CA ALA A 175 10.46 -21.68 -9.11
C ALA A 175 10.19 -22.53 -10.36
N LYS A 176 8.98 -23.10 -10.50
CA LYS A 176 8.58 -23.91 -11.67
C LYS A 176 8.36 -23.11 -12.95
N LEU A 177 8.15 -21.79 -12.86
CA LEU A 177 7.86 -20.97 -14.04
C LEU A 177 9.09 -20.72 -14.92
N GLY A 178 10.30 -20.86 -14.36
CA GLY A 178 11.56 -20.73 -15.09
C GLY A 178 11.89 -19.28 -15.46
N ARG A 179 12.75 -19.10 -16.47
CA ARG A 179 13.12 -17.78 -17.01
C ARG A 179 12.08 -17.28 -18.01
N HIS A 180 11.88 -15.97 -18.03
CA HIS A 180 11.01 -15.28 -18.98
C HIS A 180 11.79 -14.15 -19.65
N ASP A 181 11.84 -14.16 -20.98
CA ASP A 181 12.52 -13.11 -21.73
C ASP A 181 11.64 -11.87 -21.83
N GLY A 182 12.24 -10.69 -21.60
CA GLY A 182 11.54 -9.40 -21.70
C GLY A 182 10.55 -9.09 -20.58
N VAL A 183 10.32 -10.02 -19.64
CA VAL A 183 9.38 -9.86 -18.52
C VAL A 183 10.08 -10.11 -17.20
N LYS A 184 9.86 -9.21 -16.24
CA LYS A 184 10.39 -9.28 -14.89
C LYS A 184 9.26 -9.60 -13.91
N LEU A 185 9.63 -10.23 -12.80
CA LEU A 185 8.72 -10.61 -11.73
C LEU A 185 9.37 -10.30 -10.37
N SER A 186 8.54 -9.84 -9.43
CA SER A 186 8.90 -9.69 -8.02
C SER A 186 7.79 -10.26 -7.15
N VAL A 187 8.19 -10.89 -6.05
CA VAL A 187 7.27 -11.34 -5.00
C VAL A 187 7.52 -10.50 -3.77
N ASP A 188 6.48 -9.83 -3.29
CA ASP A 188 6.51 -9.05 -2.05
C ASP A 188 5.60 -9.73 -1.02
N ILE A 189 6.17 -10.12 0.12
CA ILE A 189 5.44 -10.75 1.24
C ILE A 189 5.21 -9.68 2.30
N ASP A 190 3.96 -9.54 2.70
CA ASP A 190 3.45 -8.47 3.55
C ASP A 190 3.78 -7.06 3.03
N PRO A 191 3.38 -6.75 1.77
CA PRO A 191 3.64 -5.47 1.15
C PRO A 191 3.20 -4.29 2.03
N GLY A 192 4.09 -3.29 2.10
CA GLY A 192 3.80 -2.03 2.77
C GLY A 192 2.78 -1.17 2.01
N ASN A 193 2.61 -1.39 0.70
CA ASN A 193 1.58 -0.81 -0.18
C ASN A 193 1.47 -1.65 -1.48
N LEU A 194 0.41 -1.45 -2.25
CA LEU A 194 0.08 -2.18 -3.48
C LEU A 194 0.28 -1.35 -4.77
N LEU A 195 0.96 -0.20 -4.69
CA LEU A 195 1.16 0.75 -5.81
C LEU A 195 2.47 0.50 -6.60
#